data_AF-A0A662IF83-F1
#
_entry.id   AF-A0A662IF83-F1
#
_cell.length_a   1.000
_cell.length_b   1.000
_cell.length_c   1.000
_cell.angle_alpha   90.00
_cell.angle_beta   90.00
_cell.angle_gamma   90.00
#
_symmetry.space_group_name_H-M   'P 1'
#
loop_
_entity.id
_entity.type
_entity.pdbx_description
1 polymer ?
#
loop_
_entity_poly.entity_id
_entity_poly.type
_entity_poly.pdbx_seq_one_letter_code
_entity_poly.pdbx_strand_id
1 'polypeptide(L)'
;MPVSRSWRELVYKEPWLLPFLHAIARMGVRAKAGDLASALGVKSKVAKAAMRLLKKHFLTGEGSLRSDVVEWLAEQDIRVRGRRMAWRTGSCYTLIKVKRSRVSAYTVPANLVNEVEEELERRGAAGVRELARDLGSSPILISRALQVLELLGKASRSDGEYHHT
;
A
#
# COMPACT_ATOMS: atom_id res chain seq x y z
N MET A 1 -21.40 23.08 -13.40
CA MET A 1 -20.34 22.18 -13.93
C MET A 1 -19.84 21.29 -12.81
N PRO A 2 -19.83 19.94 -12.90
CA PRO A 2 -19.16 19.12 -11.90
C PRO A 2 -17.97 18.39 -12.52
N VAL A 3 -16.74 18.87 -12.30
CA VAL A 3 -15.49 18.24 -12.81
C VAL A 3 -14.55 17.80 -11.67
N SER A 4 -15.05 17.54 -10.47
CA SER A 4 -14.19 17.22 -9.30
C SER A 4 -14.21 15.78 -8.79
N ARG A 5 -14.79 14.80 -9.51
CA ARG A 5 -14.87 13.38 -9.06
C ARG A 5 -13.90 12.38 -9.70
N SER A 6 -13.17 12.71 -10.78
CA SER A 6 -12.62 11.65 -11.66
C SER A 6 -11.27 11.01 -11.25
N TRP A 7 -10.37 11.73 -10.55
CA TRP A 7 -9.03 11.20 -10.28
C TRP A 7 -8.94 10.44 -8.96
N ARG A 8 -9.73 10.80 -7.93
CA ARG A 8 -9.79 10.04 -6.67
C ARG A 8 -10.30 8.63 -6.92
N GLU A 9 -11.38 8.51 -7.70
CA GLU A 9 -11.90 7.22 -8.15
C GLU A 9 -10.86 6.36 -8.88
N LEU A 10 -9.98 6.99 -9.68
CA LEU A 10 -8.87 6.27 -10.31
C LEU A 10 -7.95 5.67 -9.25
N VAL A 11 -7.57 6.40 -8.19
CA VAL A 11 -6.67 5.87 -7.15
C VAL A 11 -7.33 4.73 -6.38
N TYR A 12 -8.64 4.79 -6.11
CA TYR A 12 -9.38 3.67 -5.50
C TYR A 12 -9.49 2.46 -6.43
N LYS A 13 -9.69 2.67 -7.74
CA LYS A 13 -9.76 1.59 -8.75
C LYS A 13 -8.39 0.99 -9.07
N GLU A 14 -7.34 1.80 -9.00
CA GLU A 14 -5.96 1.47 -9.33
C GLU A 14 -4.99 1.76 -8.16
N PRO A 15 -5.15 1.14 -6.98
CA PRO A 15 -4.32 1.48 -5.81
C PRO A 15 -2.82 1.22 -6.00
N TRP A 16 -2.45 0.42 -7.01
CA TRP A 16 -1.06 0.21 -7.38
C TRP A 16 -0.35 1.48 -7.87
N LEU A 17 -1.08 2.57 -8.15
CA LEU A 17 -0.52 3.88 -8.45
C LEU A 17 0.02 4.61 -7.20
N LEU A 18 -0.44 4.26 -6.00
CA LEU A 18 -0.06 4.96 -4.77
C LEU A 18 1.45 5.04 -4.51
N PRO A 19 2.28 4.01 -4.73
CA PRO A 19 3.73 4.13 -4.58
C PRO A 19 4.34 5.21 -5.46
N PHE A 20 3.80 5.40 -6.68
CA PHE A 20 4.28 6.44 -7.61
C PHE A 20 3.86 7.83 -7.14
N LEU A 21 2.60 7.96 -6.70
CA LEU A 21 2.09 9.20 -6.12
C LEU A 21 2.88 9.60 -4.87
N HIS A 22 3.11 8.65 -3.97
CA HIS A 22 3.88 8.85 -2.75
C HIS A 22 5.35 9.22 -3.05
N ALA A 23 5.98 8.58 -4.04
CA ALA A 23 7.34 8.92 -4.44
C ALA A 23 7.47 10.38 -4.92
N ILE A 24 6.49 10.87 -5.68
CA ILE A 24 6.52 12.27 -6.14
C ILE A 24 6.23 13.22 -4.97
N ALA A 25 5.15 12.98 -4.21
CA ALA A 25 4.68 13.89 -3.17
C ALA A 25 5.60 13.96 -1.94
N ARG A 26 6.13 12.81 -1.49
CA ARG A 26 6.82 12.69 -0.19
C ARG A 26 8.32 12.46 -0.31
N MET A 27 8.78 11.88 -1.42
CA MET A 27 10.22 11.63 -1.66
C MET A 27 10.84 12.67 -2.61
N GLY A 28 10.05 13.62 -3.14
CA GLY A 28 10.52 14.65 -4.07
C GLY A 28 10.97 14.10 -5.43
N VAL A 29 10.56 12.88 -5.79
CA VAL A 29 10.96 12.26 -7.06
C VAL A 29 10.23 12.97 -8.19
N ARG A 30 10.99 13.43 -9.19
CA ARG A 30 10.40 14.06 -10.36
C ARG A 30 9.43 13.11 -11.08
N ALA A 31 8.30 13.63 -11.54
CA ALA A 31 7.26 12.89 -12.26
C ALA A 31 7.70 12.51 -13.68
N LYS A 32 8.74 11.67 -13.77
CA LYS A 32 9.30 11.09 -14.99
C LYS A 32 9.49 9.59 -14.77
N ALA A 33 9.22 8.82 -15.83
CA ALA A 33 9.23 7.36 -15.73
C ALA A 33 10.60 6.77 -15.33
N GLY A 34 11.71 7.38 -15.77
CA GLY A 34 13.05 6.95 -15.39
C GLY A 34 13.34 7.14 -13.90
N ASP A 35 13.05 8.35 -13.40
CA ASP A 35 13.26 8.73 -12.00
C ASP A 35 12.43 7.85 -11.06
N LEU A 36 11.14 7.64 -11.40
CA LEU A 36 10.25 6.76 -10.66
C LEU A 36 10.66 5.27 -10.72
N ALA A 37 11.14 4.80 -11.87
CA ALA A 37 11.63 3.43 -12.01
C ALA A 37 12.82 3.17 -11.08
N SER A 38 13.76 4.13 -11.05
CA SER A 38 14.93 4.08 -10.17
C SER A 38 14.51 4.11 -8.71
N ALA A 39 13.74 5.12 -8.29
CA ALA A 39 13.34 5.32 -6.91
C ALA A 39 12.56 4.13 -6.32
N LEU A 40 11.66 3.54 -7.10
CA LEU A 40 10.84 2.41 -6.65
C LEU A 40 11.47 1.04 -6.94
N GLY A 41 12.61 0.99 -7.63
CA GLY A 41 13.27 -0.26 -8.02
C GLY A 41 12.45 -1.13 -8.98
N VAL A 42 11.64 -0.51 -9.85
CA VAL A 42 10.77 -1.19 -10.83
C VAL A 42 11.33 -1.09 -12.25
N LYS A 43 10.93 -2.02 -13.13
CA LYS A 43 11.26 -1.94 -14.56
C LYS A 43 10.61 -0.70 -15.18
N SER A 44 11.30 -0.07 -16.13
CA SER A 44 10.83 1.14 -16.82
C SER A 44 9.43 0.98 -17.44
N LYS A 45 9.05 -0.23 -17.88
CA LYS A 45 7.69 -0.50 -18.39
C LYS A 45 6.59 -0.26 -17.35
N VAL A 46 6.84 -0.57 -16.08
CA VAL A 46 5.88 -0.39 -14.98
C VAL A 46 5.73 1.10 -14.68
N ALA A 47 6.85 1.82 -14.58
CA ALA A 47 6.83 3.26 -14.34
C ALA A 47 6.22 4.05 -15.53
N LYS A 48 6.49 3.63 -16.78
CA LYS A 48 5.83 4.19 -17.97
C LYS A 48 4.31 3.96 -17.94
N ALA A 49 3.86 2.78 -17.52
CA ALA A 49 2.43 2.50 -17.37
C ALA A 49 1.78 3.40 -16.32
N ALA A 50 2.41 3.59 -15.16
CA ALA A 50 1.94 4.52 -14.13
C ALA A 50 1.86 5.95 -14.67
N MET A 51 2.97 6.46 -15.23
CA MET A 51 3.04 7.81 -15.78
C MET A 51 2.00 8.07 -16.89
N ARG A 52 1.68 7.07 -17.70
CA ARG A 52 0.63 7.18 -18.71
C ARG A 52 -0.73 7.45 -18.07
N LEU A 53 -1.09 6.76 -16.98
CA LEU A 53 -2.34 7.00 -16.26
C LEU A 53 -2.33 8.34 -15.55
N LEU A 54 -1.23 8.69 -14.86
CA LEU A 54 -1.09 9.97 -14.17
C LEU A 54 -1.26 11.15 -15.14
N LYS A 55 -0.67 11.08 -16.34
CA LYS A 55 -0.85 12.10 -17.39
C LYS A 55 -2.26 12.11 -17.97
N LYS A 56 -2.82 10.93 -18.29
CA LYS A 56 -4.18 10.81 -18.86
C LYS A 56 -5.24 11.45 -17.98
N HIS A 57 -5.07 11.35 -16.66
CA HIS A 57 -6.00 11.90 -15.69
C HIS A 57 -5.52 13.24 -15.08
N PHE A 58 -4.51 13.86 -15.69
CA PHE A 58 -4.00 15.17 -15.31
C PHE A 58 -3.64 15.27 -13.82
N LEU A 59 -2.95 14.27 -13.26
CA LEU A 59 -2.48 14.30 -11.85
C LEU A 59 -1.11 14.98 -11.71
N THR A 60 -0.36 15.10 -12.80
CA THR A 60 1.00 15.65 -12.82
C THR A 60 1.10 16.88 -13.72
N GLY A 61 1.83 17.91 -13.27
CA GLY A 61 2.18 19.11 -14.03
C GLY A 61 3.63 19.08 -14.53
N GLU A 62 4.37 20.18 -14.34
CA GLU A 62 5.79 20.39 -14.71
C GLU A 62 6.78 19.49 -13.92
N GLY A 63 6.55 18.17 -13.93
CA GLY A 63 7.38 17.22 -13.20
C GLY A 63 6.99 17.05 -11.72
N SER A 64 5.92 17.68 -11.26
CA SER A 64 5.36 17.54 -9.91
C SER A 64 3.92 17.01 -9.95
N LEU A 65 3.40 16.58 -8.80
CA LEU A 65 1.97 16.35 -8.62
C LEU A 65 1.24 17.68 -8.45
N ARG A 66 -0.02 17.71 -8.88
CA ARG A 66 -0.92 18.83 -8.55
C ARG A 66 -1.12 18.95 -7.04
N SER A 67 -1.31 20.18 -6.57
CA SER A 67 -1.50 20.50 -5.14
C SER A 67 -2.65 19.73 -4.51
N ASP A 68 -3.82 19.67 -5.17
CA ASP A 68 -5.00 18.96 -4.65
C ASP A 68 -4.79 17.45 -4.48
N VAL A 69 -3.90 16.86 -5.29
CA VAL A 69 -3.50 15.45 -5.16
C VAL A 69 -2.56 15.29 -3.96
N VAL A 70 -1.63 16.22 -3.76
CA VAL A 70 -0.69 16.22 -2.63
C VAL A 70 -1.43 16.40 -1.30
N GLU A 71 -2.36 17.36 -1.23
CA GLU A 71 -3.19 17.63 -0.06
C GLU A 71 -4.01 16.39 0.31
N TRP A 72 -4.72 15.80 -0.66
CA TRP A 72 -5.48 14.57 -0.43
C TRP A 72 -4.59 13.42 0.06
N LEU A 73 -3.39 13.23 -0.53
CA LEU A 73 -2.42 12.22 -0.07
C LEU A 73 -1.94 12.49 1.36
N ALA A 74 -1.94 13.75 1.80
CA ALA A 74 -1.57 14.12 3.16
C ALA A 74 -2.63 13.75 4.20
N GLU A 75 -3.90 13.73 3.80
CA GLU A 75 -5.04 13.32 4.63
C GLU A 75 -5.21 11.80 4.72
N GLN A 76 -4.52 11.02 3.87
CA GLN A 76 -4.66 9.57 3.87
C GLN A 76 -3.83 8.91 4.96
N ASP A 77 -4.40 7.94 5.66
CA ASP A 77 -3.64 7.04 6.54
C ASP A 77 -2.90 5.99 5.70
N ILE A 78 -1.67 6.37 5.32
CA ILE A 78 -0.75 5.55 4.54
C ILE A 78 0.48 5.27 5.40
N ARG A 79 0.81 3.99 5.58
CA ARG A 79 2.05 3.54 6.21
C ARG A 79 2.97 2.91 5.18
N VAL A 80 4.25 3.27 5.21
CA VAL A 80 5.25 2.83 4.23
C VAL A 80 6.45 2.23 4.95
N ARG A 81 6.87 1.03 4.54
CA ARG A 81 8.12 0.41 5.01
C ARG A 81 8.80 -0.34 3.86
N GLY A 82 9.96 0.17 3.45
CA GLY A 82 10.69 -0.36 2.30
C GLY A 82 9.84 -0.36 1.04
N ARG A 83 9.60 -1.54 0.45
CA ARG A 83 8.82 -1.72 -0.79
C ARG A 83 7.36 -2.14 -0.54
N ARG A 84 6.85 -1.88 0.66
CA ARG A 84 5.47 -2.21 1.07
C ARG A 84 4.76 -0.95 1.57
N MET A 85 3.46 -0.88 1.30
CA MET A 85 2.59 0.18 1.83
C MET A 85 1.28 -0.44 2.32
N ALA A 86 0.72 0.13 3.38
CA ALA A 86 -0.65 -0.11 3.82
C ALA A 86 -1.40 1.22 3.70
N TRP A 87 -2.58 1.19 3.09
CA TRP A 87 -3.46 2.35 2.99
C TRP A 87 -4.82 2.00 3.59
N ARG A 88 -5.26 2.77 4.59
CA ARG A 88 -6.57 2.58 5.20
C ARG A 88 -7.66 3.20 4.32
N THR A 89 -8.66 2.39 3.95
CA THR A 89 -9.82 2.81 3.17
C THR A 89 -11.09 2.27 3.81
N GLY A 90 -11.78 3.11 4.59
CA GLY A 90 -13.02 2.72 5.27
C GLY A 90 -12.83 1.52 6.20
N SER A 91 -13.50 0.40 5.90
CA SER A 91 -13.45 -0.86 6.65
C SER A 91 -12.37 -1.83 6.17
N CYS A 92 -11.44 -1.40 5.32
CA CYS A 92 -10.38 -2.24 4.77
C CYS A 92 -9.02 -1.56 4.81
N TYR A 93 -7.97 -2.36 4.76
CA TYR A 93 -6.63 -1.94 4.36
C TYR A 93 -6.35 -2.41 2.94
N THR A 94 -5.70 -1.56 2.16
CA THR A 94 -5.08 -1.94 0.90
C THR A 94 -3.58 -2.15 1.12
N LEU A 95 -3.14 -3.41 1.09
CA LEU A 95 -1.74 -3.78 1.16
C LEU A 95 -1.12 -3.73 -0.25
N ILE A 96 -0.12 -2.88 -0.43
CA ILE A 96 0.57 -2.69 -1.70
C ILE A 96 2.00 -3.21 -1.60
N LYS A 97 2.41 -4.00 -2.58
CA LYS A 97 3.75 -4.58 -2.68
C LYS A 97 4.40 -4.18 -3.99
N VAL A 98 5.53 -3.50 -3.91
CA VAL A 98 6.33 -3.08 -5.06
C VAL A 98 7.37 -4.16 -5.37
N LYS A 99 7.23 -4.81 -6.53
CA LYS A 99 8.21 -5.77 -7.07
C LYS A 99 8.83 -5.20 -8.35
N ARG A 100 10.03 -5.69 -8.69
CA ARG A 100 10.77 -5.23 -9.88
C ARG A 100 9.93 -5.24 -11.16
N SER A 101 9.09 -6.26 -11.36
CA SER A 101 8.29 -6.42 -12.60
C SER A 101 6.84 -5.98 -12.51
N ARG A 102 6.32 -5.67 -11.30
CA ARG A 102 4.91 -5.32 -11.07
C ARG A 102 4.69 -4.66 -9.71
N VAL A 103 3.64 -3.87 -9.59
CA VAL A 103 3.08 -3.45 -8.30
C VAL A 103 1.79 -4.22 -8.08
N SER A 104 1.61 -4.82 -6.90
CA SER A 104 0.42 -5.59 -6.56
C SER A 104 -0.29 -4.94 -5.39
N ALA A 105 -1.62 -4.83 -5.45
CA ALA A 105 -2.47 -4.34 -4.38
C ALA A 105 -3.41 -5.48 -3.93
N TYR A 106 -3.67 -5.56 -2.63
CA TYR A 106 -4.52 -6.57 -2.03
C TYR A 106 -5.40 -5.92 -0.97
N THR A 107 -6.71 -6.15 -1.03
CA THR A 107 -7.63 -5.71 0.01
C THR A 107 -7.61 -6.71 1.17
N VAL A 108 -7.55 -6.18 2.39
CA VAL A 108 -7.60 -6.94 3.64
C VAL A 108 -8.66 -6.30 4.53
N PRO A 109 -9.68 -7.05 4.99
CA PRO A 109 -10.68 -6.51 5.91
C PRO A 109 -10.05 -6.02 7.22
N ALA A 110 -10.54 -4.90 7.73
CA ALA A 110 -10.09 -4.32 8.99
C ALA A 110 -10.30 -5.23 10.18
N ASN A 111 -11.48 -5.83 10.27
CA ASN A 111 -11.87 -6.71 11.36
C ASN A 111 -10.90 -7.90 11.45
N LEU A 112 -10.52 -8.49 10.31
CA LEU A 112 -9.54 -9.56 10.30
C LEU A 112 -8.15 -9.11 10.77
N VAL A 113 -7.73 -7.88 10.43
CA VAL A 113 -6.46 -7.34 10.94
C VAL A 113 -6.51 -7.23 12.47
N ASN A 114 -7.63 -6.78 13.02
CA ASN A 114 -7.83 -6.67 14.47
C ASN A 114 -7.90 -8.05 15.14
N GLU A 115 -8.67 -9.00 14.58
CA GLU A 115 -8.76 -10.38 15.10
C GLU A 115 -7.38 -11.07 15.14
N VAL A 116 -6.54 -10.84 14.11
CA VAL A 116 -5.16 -11.35 14.07
C VAL A 116 -4.28 -10.66 15.11
N GLU A 117 -4.46 -9.36 15.33
CA GLU A 117 -3.73 -8.60 16.35
C GLU A 117 -4.08 -9.11 17.75
N GLU A 118 -5.36 -9.23 18.08
CA GLU A 118 -5.85 -9.74 19.37
C GLU A 118 -5.32 -11.16 19.65
N GLU A 119 -5.26 -12.02 18.64
CA GLU A 119 -4.70 -13.37 18.79
C GLU A 119 -3.18 -13.35 19.02
N LEU A 120 -2.45 -12.43 18.36
CA LEU A 120 -1.03 -12.23 18.60
C LEU A 120 -0.76 -11.65 19.99
N GLU A 121 -1.55 -10.67 20.44
CA GLU A 121 -1.45 -10.10 21.79
C GLU A 121 -1.65 -11.18 22.86
N ARG A 122 -2.62 -12.08 22.66
CA ARG A 122 -2.92 -13.16 23.61
C ARG A 122 -1.79 -14.20 23.71
N ARG A 123 -1.13 -14.51 22.60
CA ARG A 123 -0.10 -15.57 22.53
C ARG A 123 1.33 -15.07 22.68
N GLY A 124 1.58 -13.80 22.41
CA GLY A 124 2.91 -13.22 22.25
C GLY A 124 3.52 -13.49 20.87
N ALA A 125 3.47 -14.74 20.40
CA ALA A 125 4.00 -15.14 19.10
C ALA A 125 3.13 -16.21 18.42
N ALA A 126 3.03 -16.20 17.08
CA ALA A 126 2.35 -17.25 16.34
C ALA A 126 2.80 -17.38 14.87
N GLY A 127 2.64 -18.59 14.34
CA GLY A 127 2.85 -18.87 12.91
C GLY A 127 1.63 -18.57 12.05
N VAL A 128 1.84 -18.27 10.76
CA VAL A 128 0.74 -18.00 9.79
C VAL A 128 -0.25 -19.17 9.70
N ARG A 129 0.26 -20.42 9.67
CA ARG A 129 -0.59 -21.62 9.51
C ARG A 129 -1.42 -21.92 10.75
N GLU A 130 -0.90 -21.57 11.92
CA GLU A 130 -1.57 -21.73 13.20
C GLU A 130 -2.73 -20.73 13.30
N LEU A 131 -2.43 -19.43 13.14
CA LEU A 131 -3.44 -18.37 13.10
C LEU A 131 -4.53 -18.63 12.04
N ALA A 132 -4.16 -19.16 10.87
CA ALA A 132 -5.11 -19.53 9.84
C ALA A 132 -6.09 -20.63 10.26
N ARG A 133 -5.62 -21.63 11.01
CA ARG A 133 -6.46 -22.70 11.52
C ARG A 133 -7.42 -22.17 12.58
N ASP A 134 -6.90 -21.38 13.49
CA ASP A 134 -7.64 -20.94 14.69
C ASP A 134 -8.69 -19.88 14.34
N LEU A 135 -8.35 -18.97 13.41
CA LEU A 135 -9.27 -17.94 12.91
C LEU A 135 -10.12 -18.40 11.71
N GLY A 136 -10.07 -19.69 11.37
CA GLY A 136 -10.86 -20.26 10.26
C GLY A 136 -10.66 -19.55 8.92
N SER A 137 -9.46 -19.02 8.66
CA SER A 137 -9.17 -18.11 7.55
C SER A 137 -8.04 -18.63 6.67
N SER A 138 -8.00 -18.23 5.39
CA SER A 138 -6.95 -18.71 4.49
C SER A 138 -5.55 -18.23 4.95
N PRO A 139 -4.50 -19.06 4.86
CA PRO A 139 -3.13 -18.67 5.22
C PRO A 139 -2.62 -17.45 4.44
N ILE A 140 -3.08 -17.27 3.20
CA ILE A 140 -2.72 -16.12 2.36
C ILE A 140 -3.30 -14.83 2.96
N LEU A 141 -4.54 -14.86 3.42
CA LEU A 141 -5.20 -13.68 3.98
C LEU A 141 -4.62 -13.32 5.35
N ILE A 142 -4.37 -14.31 6.21
CA ILE A 142 -3.64 -14.12 7.47
C ILE A 142 -2.25 -13.53 7.23
N SER A 143 -1.49 -14.09 6.28
CA SER A 143 -0.18 -13.54 5.92
C SER A 143 -0.27 -12.08 5.46
N ARG A 144 -1.36 -11.66 4.81
CA ARG A 144 -1.56 -10.26 4.42
C ARG A 144 -1.94 -9.38 5.60
N ALA A 145 -2.81 -9.85 6.51
CA ALA A 145 -3.16 -9.15 7.74
C ALA A 145 -1.92 -8.90 8.62
N LEU A 146 -1.10 -9.93 8.84
CA LEU A 146 0.17 -9.81 9.56
C LEU A 146 1.13 -8.80 8.91
N GLN A 147 1.18 -8.76 7.57
CA GLN A 147 1.99 -7.77 6.87
C GLN A 147 1.44 -6.35 6.98
N VAL A 148 0.13 -6.18 7.17
CA VAL A 148 -0.46 -4.89 7.53
C VAL A 148 -0.04 -4.52 8.95
N LEU A 149 -0.13 -5.43 9.92
CA LEU A 149 0.34 -5.18 11.30
C LEU A 149 1.83 -4.80 11.35
N GLU A 150 2.69 -5.44 10.56
CA GLU A 150 4.10 -5.04 10.41
C GLU A 150 4.29 -3.59 9.91
N LEU A 151 3.38 -3.12 9.05
CA LEU A 151 3.40 -1.76 8.50
C LEU A 151 2.82 -0.74 9.49
N LEU A 152 1.87 -1.17 10.31
CA LEU A 152 1.31 -0.38 11.40
C LEU A 152 2.26 -0.32 12.62
N GLY A 153 3.31 -1.14 12.65
CA GLY A 153 4.25 -1.22 13.77
C GLY A 153 3.75 -2.04 14.97
N LYS A 154 2.71 -2.84 14.76
CA LYS A 154 2.05 -3.67 15.78
C LYS A 154 2.53 -5.13 15.78
N ALA A 155 3.31 -5.50 14.77
CA ALA A 155 3.90 -6.82 14.70
C ALA A 155 5.32 -6.77 14.12
N SER A 156 6.14 -7.72 14.55
CA SER A 156 7.46 -7.99 13.98
C SER A 156 7.56 -9.46 13.58
N ARG A 157 8.55 -9.81 12.76
CA ARG A 157 8.76 -11.19 12.31
C ARG A 157 10.17 -11.64 12.64
N SER A 158 10.30 -12.73 13.39
CA SER A 158 11.56 -13.39 13.72
C SER A 158 11.34 -14.90 13.76
N ASP A 159 12.35 -15.66 13.36
CA ASP A 159 12.38 -17.13 13.44
C ASP A 159 11.17 -17.85 12.80
N GLY A 160 10.60 -17.23 11.76
CA GLY A 160 9.46 -17.77 11.02
C GLY A 160 8.08 -17.38 11.58
N GLU A 161 8.04 -16.80 12.78
CA GLU A 161 6.84 -16.40 13.51
C GLU A 161 6.64 -14.89 13.52
N TYR A 162 5.41 -14.49 13.85
CA TYR A 162 5.06 -13.10 14.08
C TYR A 162 4.88 -12.85 15.57
N HIS A 163 5.43 -11.74 16.05
CA HIS A 163 5.41 -11.30 17.44
C HIS A 163 4.67 -9.98 17.56
N HIS A 164 3.83 -9.82 18.58
CA HIS A 164 3.24 -8.52 18.90
C HIS A 164 4.34 -7.52 19.31
N THR A 165 4.15 -6.22 19.06
CA THR A 165 5.15 -5.16 19.35
C THR A 165 4.61 -4.13 20.33
#